data_AF-A0A3B0J461-F1
#
_entry.id   AF-A0A3B0J461-F1
#
_cell.length_a   1.000
_cell.length_b   1.000
_cell.length_c   1.000
_cell.angle_alpha   90.00
_cell.angle_beta   90.00
_cell.angle_gamma   90.00
#
_symmetry.space_group_name_H-M   'P 1'
#
loop_
_entity.id
_entity.type
_entity.pdbx_description
1 polymer ?
#
loop_
_entity_poly.entity_id
_entity_poly.type
_entity_poly.pdbx_seq_one_letter_code
_entity_poly.pdbx_strand_id
1 'polypeptide(L)'
;MFTLRSVRFLILRKGGQSVSFVTYGPFNRNRIMTVPLKCISAQESREMARVQLPIKVKDRTLYYVLDMRGEFRNPQLFDYTAGLKRRI
;
A
#
# COMPACT_ATOMS: atom_id res chain seq x y z
N MET A 1 -4.76 -16.45 -9.29
CA MET A 1 -3.65 -16.52 -8.32
C MET A 1 -3.89 -15.49 -7.23
N PHE A 2 -4.26 -15.89 -6.01
CA PHE A 2 -4.45 -14.96 -4.89
C PHE A 2 -3.13 -14.84 -4.13
N THR A 3 -2.46 -13.69 -4.26
CA THR A 3 -1.30 -13.41 -3.41
C THR A 3 -1.80 -12.71 -2.15
N LEU A 4 -1.36 -13.18 -0.97
CA LEU A 4 -1.64 -12.58 0.33
C LEU A 4 -1.18 -11.10 0.47
N ARG A 5 -0.53 -10.57 -0.57
CA ARG A 5 0.22 -9.32 -0.62
C ARG A 5 -0.30 -8.34 -1.67
N SER A 6 -1.16 -8.78 -2.59
CA SER A 6 -1.83 -7.88 -3.52
C SER A 6 -2.83 -7.03 -2.74
N VAL A 7 -2.60 -5.73 -2.76
CA VAL A 7 -3.40 -4.74 -2.03
C VAL A 7 -4.64 -4.44 -2.86
N ARG A 8 -5.80 -4.75 -2.28
CA ARG A 8 -7.12 -4.45 -2.84
C ARG A 8 -7.56 -3.04 -2.46
N PHE A 9 -7.36 -2.66 -1.19
CA PHE A 9 -7.59 -1.29 -0.74
C PHE A 9 -6.45 -0.81 0.14
N LEU A 10 -6.03 0.42 -0.10
CA LEU A 10 -5.10 1.13 0.75
C LEU A 10 -5.84 2.33 1.35
N ILE A 11 -6.11 2.28 2.65
CA ILE A 11 -6.99 3.25 3.30
C ILE A 11 -6.19 4.05 4.32
N LEU A 12 -6.02 5.35 4.07
CA LEU A 12 -5.48 6.26 5.08
C LEU A 12 -6.52 6.45 6.18
N ARG A 13 -6.16 6.14 7.43
CA ARG A 13 -7.08 6.29 8.56
C ARG A 13 -7.20 7.75 8.98
N LYS A 14 -8.32 8.10 9.61
CA LYS A 14 -8.56 9.42 10.20
C LYS A 14 -7.39 9.81 11.11
N GLY A 15 -6.90 11.03 10.96
CA GLY A 15 -5.72 11.54 11.65
C GLY A 15 -4.39 11.34 10.91
N GLY A 16 -4.36 10.61 9.78
CA GLY A 16 -3.18 10.55 8.90
C GLY A 16 -1.97 9.80 9.46
N GLN A 17 -2.08 9.20 10.65
CA GLN A 17 -0.97 8.54 11.33
C GLN A 17 -0.76 7.07 10.91
N SER A 18 -1.78 6.45 10.31
CA SER A 18 -1.77 5.02 9.96
C SER A 18 -2.54 4.73 8.69
N VAL A 19 -2.16 3.64 8.04
CA VAL A 19 -2.76 3.15 6.79
C VAL A 19 -3.20 1.71 6.99
N SER A 20 -4.41 1.39 6.55
CA SER A 20 -4.95 0.03 6.53
C SER A 20 -4.72 -0.59 5.16
N PHE A 21 -3.97 -1.69 5.13
CA PHE A 21 -3.76 -2.53 3.97
C PHE A 21 -4.85 -3.60 3.97
N VAL A 22 -5.70 -3.59 2.97
CA VAL A 22 -6.66 -4.67 2.71
C VAL A 22 -6.09 -5.49 1.57
N THR A 23 -5.62 -6.70 1.85
CA THR A 23 -5.07 -7.61 0.84
C THR A 23 -6.04 -8.73 0.49
N TYR A 24 -5.91 -9.24 -0.73
CA TYR A 24 -6.59 -10.46 -1.13
C TYR A 24 -6.08 -11.64 -0.29
N GLY A 25 -6.99 -12.48 0.15
CA GLY A 25 -6.69 -13.71 0.89
C GLY A 25 -7.32 -14.94 0.23
N PRO A 26 -6.93 -16.15 0.68
CA PRO A 26 -7.55 -17.38 0.22
C PRO A 26 -9.03 -17.42 0.62
N PHE A 27 -9.84 -18.16 -0.16
CA PHE A 27 -11.27 -18.36 0.09
C PHE A 27 -12.12 -17.08 0.10
N ASN A 28 -11.79 -16.12 -0.77
CA ASN A 28 -12.52 -14.85 -0.91
C ASN A 28 -12.55 -14.00 0.38
N ARG A 29 -11.66 -14.29 1.35
CA ARG A 29 -11.50 -13.51 2.57
C ARG A 29 -10.47 -12.41 2.34
N ASN A 30 -10.79 -11.19 2.76
CA ASN A 30 -9.82 -10.11 2.77
C ASN A 30 -9.05 -10.12 4.08
N ARG A 31 -7.74 -9.87 4.02
CA ARG A 31 -6.92 -9.66 5.22
C ARG A 31 -6.71 -8.17 5.42
N ILE A 32 -6.98 -7.68 6.61
CA ILE A 32 -6.80 -6.27 6.97
C ILE A 32 -5.61 -6.16 7.92
N MET A 33 -4.69 -5.26 7.61
CA MET A 33 -3.52 -4.96 8.44
C MET A 33 -3.36 -3.45 8.54
N THR A 34 -3.44 -2.90 9.75
CA THR A 34 -3.18 -1.48 10.01
C THR A 34 -1.71 -1.30 10.39
N VAL A 35 -1.03 -0.38 9.70
CA VAL A 35 0.37 -0.05 9.98
C VAL A 35 0.54 1.46 10.12
N PRO A 36 1.43 1.93 11.02
CA PRO A 36 1.77 3.35 11.10
C PRO A 36 2.39 3.87 9.80
N LEU A 37 2.08 5.10 9.41
CA LEU A 37 2.61 5.74 8.19
C LEU A 37 4.15 5.86 8.22
N LYS A 38 4.72 6.02 9.42
CA LYS A 38 6.18 6.03 9.63
C LYS A 38 6.88 4.70 9.32
N CYS A 39 6.12 3.62 9.23
CA CYS A 39 6.60 2.27 8.97
C CYS A 39 6.36 1.83 7.52
N ILE A 40 5.99 2.75 6.62
CA ILE A 40 5.76 2.43 5.21
C ILE A 40 6.59 3.30 4.29
N SER A 41 6.98 2.73 3.16
CA SER A 41 7.75 3.41 2.13
C SER A 41 7.42 2.82 0.75
N ALA A 42 7.08 3.68 -0.20
CA ALA A 42 6.97 3.27 -1.60
C ALA A 42 8.37 3.19 -2.23
N GLN A 43 8.64 2.15 -3.02
CA GLN A 43 9.94 2.02 -3.70
C GLN A 43 10.10 3.02 -4.85
N GLU A 44 8.99 3.36 -5.50
CA GLU A 44 8.90 4.21 -6.68
C GLU A 44 7.71 5.19 -6.55
N SER A 45 7.64 6.18 -7.44
CA SER A 45 6.46 7.04 -7.54
C SER A 45 5.38 6.36 -8.38
N ARG A 46 4.11 6.77 -8.18
CA ARG A 46 3.00 6.27 -9.00
C ARG A 46 3.14 6.61 -10.49
N GLU A 47 3.87 7.68 -10.82
CA GLU A 47 4.11 8.10 -12.20
C GLU A 47 5.14 7.21 -12.90
N MET A 48 6.09 6.64 -12.14
CA MET A 48 7.12 5.76 -12.67
C MET A 48 6.67 4.30 -12.69
N ALA A 49 5.85 3.88 -11.73
CA ALA A 49 5.29 2.54 -11.66
C ALA A 49 4.22 2.32 -12.75
N ARG A 50 4.54 1.55 -13.79
CA ARG A 50 3.63 1.36 -14.95
C ARG A 50 2.50 0.35 -14.71
N VAL A 51 2.74 -0.67 -13.87
CA VAL A 51 1.79 -1.79 -13.68
C VAL A 51 1.56 -2.06 -12.20
N GLN A 52 2.62 -2.12 -11.42
CA GLN A 52 2.58 -2.48 -10.01
C GLN A 52 3.52 -1.56 -9.22
N LEU A 53 3.06 -1.12 -8.06
CA LEU A 53 3.83 -0.32 -7.13
C LEU A 53 4.19 -1.13 -5.89
N PRO A 54 5.49 -1.39 -5.65
CA PRO A 54 5.94 -2.06 -4.45
C PRO A 54 5.93 -1.09 -3.26
N ILE A 55 5.20 -1.47 -2.21
CA ILE A 55 5.17 -0.78 -0.92
C ILE A 55 5.88 -1.65 0.10
N LYS A 56 6.95 -1.11 0.68
CA LYS A 56 7.67 -1.71 1.80
C LYS A 56 6.96 -1.36 3.10
N VAL A 57 6.84 -2.36 3.95
CA VAL A 57 6.38 -2.21 5.33
C VAL A 57 7.53 -2.63 6.24
N LYS A 58 7.82 -1.82 7.26
CA LYS A 58 8.83 -2.10 8.28
C LYS A 58 8.56 -3.46 8.93
N ASP A 59 9.63 -4.19 9.26
CA ASP A 59 9.58 -5.54 9.86
C ASP A 59 8.89 -6.61 8.99
N ARG A 60 8.71 -6.33 7.69
CA ARG A 60 8.24 -7.31 6.70
C ARG A 60 9.31 -7.50 5.63
N THR A 61 9.65 -8.76 5.38
CA THR A 61 10.68 -9.14 4.39
C THR A 61 10.25 -8.77 2.97
N LEU A 62 9.11 -9.27 2.51
CA LEU A 62 8.62 -8.97 1.14
C LEU A 62 7.70 -7.75 1.10
N TYR A 63 7.63 -7.15 -0.09
CA TYR A 63 6.79 -6.00 -0.41
C TYR A 63 5.31 -6.38 -0.51
N TYR A 64 4.46 -5.37 -0.31
CA TYR A 64 3.06 -5.39 -0.70
C TYR A 64 2.94 -4.73 -2.06
N VAL A 65 2.04 -5.23 -2.89
CA VAL A 65 1.95 -4.80 -4.29
C VAL A 65 0.62 -4.11 -4.51
N LEU A 66 0.68 -2.84 -4.89
CA LEU A 66 -0.49 -2.08 -5.29
C LEU A 66 -0.60 -2.09 -6.83
N ASP A 67 -1.77 -2.42 -7.34
CA ASP A 67 -2.01 -2.44 -8.79
C ASP A 67 -2.33 -1.01 -9.28
N MET A 68 -1.61 -0.54 -10.31
CA MET A 68 -1.78 0.80 -10.86
C MET A 68 -3.01 0.95 -11.76
N ARG A 69 -3.66 -0.16 -12.13
CA ARG A 69 -4.97 -0.15 -12.81
C ARG A 69 -6.12 0.23 -11.86
N GLY A 70 -5.86 0.26 -10.55
CA GLY A 70 -6.82 0.70 -9.55
C GLY A 70 -7.06 2.21 -9.59
N GLU A 71 -8.08 2.65 -8.85
CA GLU A 71 -8.41 4.08 -8.73
C GLU A 71 -7.78 4.70 -7.48
N PHE A 72 -7.12 5.84 -7.66
CA PHE A 72 -6.66 6.69 -6.56
C PHE A 72 -7.67 7.82 -6.33
N ARG A 73 -8.53 7.67 -5.32
CA ARG A 73 -9.54 8.70 -4.98
C ARG A 73 -8.93 10.07 -4.69
N ASN A 74 -7.76 10.09 -4.03
CA ASN A 74 -7.02 11.30 -3.71
C ASN A 74 -5.53 11.10 -4.05
N PRO A 75 -5.10 11.33 -5.30
CA PRO A 75 -3.73 11.05 -5.73
C PRO A 75 -2.68 11.89 -4.98
N GLN A 76 -2.93 13.19 -4.82
CA GLN A 76 -2.00 14.07 -4.09
C GLN A 76 -1.81 13.63 -2.64
N LEU A 77 -2.90 13.26 -1.95
CA LEU A 77 -2.83 12.78 -0.58
C LEU A 77 -2.01 11.48 -0.50
N PHE A 78 -2.18 10.58 -1.47
CA PHE A 78 -1.38 9.37 -1.57
C PHE A 78 0.11 9.71 -1.75
N ASP A 79 0.45 10.60 -2.68
CA ASP A 79 1.82 11.00 -3.00
C ASP A 79 2.54 11.62 -1.79
N TYR A 80 1.84 12.44 -0.99
CA TYR A 80 2.40 13.01 0.25
C TYR A 80 2.46 12.03 1.43
N THR A 81 1.70 10.93 1.40
CA THR A 81 1.59 10.00 2.53
C THR A 81 2.19 8.62 2.21
N ALA A 82 1.41 7.70 1.70
CA ALA A 82 1.78 6.29 1.50
C ALA A 82 2.64 6.06 0.25
N GLY A 83 2.57 6.94 -0.74
CA GLY A 83 3.37 6.93 -1.97
C GLY A 83 4.77 7.52 -1.82
N LEU A 84 5.12 8.01 -0.62
CA LEU A 84 6.39 8.68 -0.39
C LEU A 84 7.52 7.66 -0.16
N LYS A 85 8.64 7.87 -0.84
CA LYS A 85 9.86 7.07 -0.66
C LYS A 85 10.59 7.52 0.60
N ARG A 86 10.62 6.65 1.61
CA ARG A 86 11.31 6.86 2.88
C ARG A 86 12.33 5.75 3.14
N ARG A 87 13.36 6.06 3.92
CA ARG A 87 14.24 5.04 4.48
C ARG A 87 13.58 4.51 5.75
N ILE A 88 13.19 3.23 5.76
CA ILE A 88 12.47 2.57 6.85
C ILE A 88 13.14 1.27 7.27
#